data_AF-A0A1F5NKV7-F1
#
_entry.id   AF-A0A1F5NKV7-F1
#
_cell.length_a   1.000
_cell.length_b   1.000
_cell.length_c   1.000
_cell.angle_alpha   90.00
_cell.angle_beta   90.00
_cell.angle_gamma   90.00
#
_symmetry.space_group_name_H-M   'P 1'
#
loop_
_entity.id
_entity.type
_entity.pdbx_description
1 polymer ?
#
loop_
_entity_poly.entity_id
_entity_poly.type
_entity_poly.pdbx_seq_one_letter_code
_entity_poly.pdbx_strand_id
1 'polypeptide(L)'
;MFKDILKSKFVVWLGVVFLLITVFYLAKQAYKKQQINSMITGLEAEIASVDGKNKEMLELISYYKTTAYKERQARSVLGLQKEGEFVVALPQSKTEQQAEGFGQEDKRSNAKRWWGYFFDQ
;
A
#
# COMPACT_ATOMS: atom_id res chain seq x y z
N MET A 1 -23.31 13.80 65.54
CA MET A 1 -22.01 14.44 65.22
C MET A 1 -21.69 14.40 63.72
N PHE A 2 -21.24 13.29 63.12
CA PHE A 2 -20.89 13.27 61.67
C PHE A 2 -22.07 13.61 60.73
N LYS A 3 -23.27 13.13 61.05
CA LYS A 3 -24.49 13.42 60.26
C LYS A 3 -24.92 14.90 60.33
N ASP A 4 -24.52 15.63 61.37
CA ASP A 4 -24.90 17.04 61.55
C ASP A 4 -23.94 17.96 60.79
N ILE A 5 -22.66 17.58 60.72
CA ILE A 5 -21.63 18.24 59.89
C ILE A 5 -21.95 18.06 58.39
N LEU A 6 -22.38 16.87 57.99
CA LEU A 6 -22.79 16.56 56.60
C LEU A 6 -24.10 17.24 56.15
N LYS A 7 -24.94 17.71 57.08
CA LYS A 7 -26.16 18.47 56.76
C LYS A 7 -25.89 19.96 56.54
N SER A 8 -24.70 20.45 56.89
CA SER A 8 -24.32 21.84 56.65
C SER A 8 -24.15 22.08 55.15
N LYS A 9 -24.92 23.04 54.61
CA LYS A 9 -24.86 23.44 53.19
C LYS A 9 -23.43 23.76 52.73
N PHE A 10 -22.59 24.24 53.64
CA PHE A 10 -21.18 24.54 53.38
C PHE A 10 -20.33 23.29 53.13
N VAL A 11 -20.51 22.24 53.94
CA VAL A 11 -19.75 20.98 53.81
C VAL A 11 -20.16 20.23 52.54
N VAL A 12 -21.45 20.24 52.23
CA VAL A 12 -21.96 19.68 50.96
C VAL A 12 -21.37 20.43 49.77
N TRP A 13 -21.35 21.77 49.80
CA TRP A 13 -20.77 22.58 48.73
C TRP A 13 -19.26 22.32 48.56
N LEU A 14 -18.50 22.25 49.66
CA LEU A 14 -17.08 21.93 49.62
C LEU A 14 -16.82 20.52 49.05
N GLY A 15 -17.66 19.55 49.40
CA GLY A 15 -17.59 18.19 48.86
C GLY A 15 -17.88 18.14 47.34
N VAL A 16 -18.86 18.92 46.87
CA VAL A 16 -19.17 19.04 45.44
C VAL A 16 -18.01 19.68 44.69
N VAL A 17 -17.43 20.76 45.22
CA VAL A 17 -16.26 21.40 44.60
C VAL A 17 -15.08 20.43 44.52
N PHE A 18 -14.81 19.70 45.60
CA PHE A 18 -13.76 18.68 45.61
C PHE A 18 -14.02 17.58 44.58
N LEU A 19 -15.26 17.11 44.46
CA LEU A 19 -15.65 16.10 43.47
C LEU A 19 -15.50 16.61 42.03
N LEU A 20 -15.89 17.86 41.75
CA LEU A 20 -15.71 18.46 40.42
C LEU A 20 -14.22 18.55 40.05
N ILE A 21 -13.36 18.91 41.00
CA ILE A 21 -11.91 18.97 40.79
C ILE A 21 -11.35 17.59 40.47
N THR A 22 -11.70 16.55 41.25
CA THR A 22 -11.19 15.19 41.01
C THR A 22 -11.66 14.64 39.67
N VAL A 23 -12.94 14.83 39.32
CA VAL A 23 -13.48 14.44 38.01
C VAL A 23 -12.74 15.14 36.87
N PHE A 24 -12.46 16.44 37.01
CA PHE A 24 -11.71 17.20 35.99
C PHE A 24 -10.29 16.65 35.79
N TYR A 25 -9.57 16.36 36.88
CA TYR A 25 -8.22 15.78 36.78
C TYR A 25 -8.23 14.37 36.18
N LEU A 26 -9.21 13.53 36.56
CA LEU A 26 -9.37 12.19 36.00
C LEU A 26 -9.67 12.25 34.50
N ALA A 27 -10.60 13.11 34.08
CA ALA A 27 -10.95 13.28 32.67
C ALA A 27 -9.73 13.72 31.85
N LYS A 28 -8.95 14.68 32.36
CA LYS A 28 -7.71 15.14 31.71
C LYS A 28 -6.67 14.03 31.61
N GLN A 29 -6.51 13.20 32.65
CA GLN A 29 -5.59 12.06 32.60
C GLN A 29 -6.04 10.97 31.63
N ALA A 30 -7.34 10.64 31.62
CA ALA A 30 -7.90 9.66 30.70
C ALA A 30 -7.69 10.08 29.24
N TYR A 31 -7.93 11.36 28.92
CA TYR A 31 -7.68 11.90 27.59
C TYR A 31 -6.20 11.82 27.19
N LYS A 32 -5.29 12.23 28.09
CA LYS A 32 -3.84 12.12 27.85
C LYS A 32 -3.41 10.67 27.62
N LYS A 33 -3.94 9.73 28.41
CA LYS A 33 -3.62 8.30 28.28
C LYS A 33 -4.06 7.78 26.92
N GLN A 34 -5.25 8.14 26.46
CA GLN A 34 -5.74 7.75 25.14
C GLN A 34 -4.85 8.31 24.02
N GLN A 35 -4.45 9.58 24.13
CA GLN A 35 -3.54 10.19 23.16
C GLN A 35 -2.18 9.48 23.11
N ILE A 36 -1.57 9.21 24.27
CA ILE A 36 -0.29 8.50 24.36
C ILE A 36 -0.41 7.09 23.78
N ASN A 37 -1.47 6.35 24.11
CA ASN A 37 -1.69 5.01 23.56
C ASN A 37 -1.82 5.04 22.03
N SER A 38 -2.51 6.03 21.46
CA SER A 38 -2.60 6.15 20.00
C SER A 38 -1.24 6.43 19.35
N MET A 39 -0.38 7.21 20.00
CA MET A 39 1.00 7.43 19.54
C MET A 39 1.81 6.13 19.60
N ILE A 40 1.72 5.37 20.71
CA ILE A 40 2.41 4.08 20.85
C ILE A 40 2.00 3.13 19.74
N THR A 41 0.69 2.96 19.51
CA THR A 41 0.18 2.09 18.44
C THR A 41 0.64 2.55 17.06
N GLY A 42 0.70 3.87 16.82
CA GLY A 42 1.23 4.43 15.57
C GLY A 42 2.73 4.12 15.38
N LEU A 43 3.53 4.29 16.44
CA LEU A 43 4.97 3.98 16.41
C LEU A 43 5.21 2.48 16.22
N GLU A 44 4.44 1.62 16.87
CA GLU A 44 4.53 0.16 16.69
C GLU A 44 4.20 -0.26 15.25
N ALA A 45 3.17 0.35 14.64
CA ALA A 45 2.83 0.12 13.24
C ALA A 45 3.94 0.60 12.29
N GLU A 46 4.57 1.73 12.58
CA GLU A 46 5.70 2.24 11.81
C GLU A 46 6.91 1.30 11.88
N ILE A 47 7.25 0.81 13.08
CA ILE A 47 8.30 -0.19 13.29
C ILE A 47 8.02 -1.46 12.47
N ALA A 48 6.79 -1.98 12.53
CA ALA A 48 6.41 -3.17 11.77
C ALA A 48 6.52 -2.96 10.25
N SER A 49 6.10 -1.78 9.76
CA SER A 49 6.23 -1.40 8.35
C SER A 49 7.70 -1.31 7.91
N VAL A 50 8.55 -0.66 8.71
CA VAL A 50 9.99 -0.54 8.40
C VAL A 50 10.69 -1.89 8.42
N ASP A 51 10.38 -2.75 9.38
CA ASP A 51 10.93 -4.12 9.45
C ASP A 51 10.48 -4.96 8.25
N GLY A 52 9.22 -4.86 7.84
CA GLY A 52 8.70 -5.48 6.63
C GLY A 52 9.44 -5.04 5.36
N LYS A 53 9.63 -3.72 5.19
CA LYS A 53 10.41 -3.17 4.08
C LYS A 53 11.86 -3.65 4.09
N ASN A 54 12.48 -3.71 5.26
CA ASN A 54 13.86 -4.19 5.39
C ASN A 54 13.98 -5.65 4.92
N LYS A 55 13.06 -6.53 5.36
CA LYS A 55 13.02 -7.93 4.92
C LYS A 55 12.85 -8.05 3.40
N GLU A 56 11.91 -7.32 2.82
CA GLU A 56 11.70 -7.30 1.37
C GLU A 56 12.97 -6.86 0.62
N MET A 57 13.64 -5.80 1.09
CA MET A 57 14.89 -5.35 0.49
C MET A 57 16.00 -6.41 0.59
N LEU A 58 16.11 -7.10 1.73
CA LEU A 58 17.09 -8.19 1.90
C LEU A 58 16.79 -9.37 0.97
N GLU A 59 15.52 -9.72 0.77
CA GLU A 59 15.10 -10.74 -0.17
C GLU A 59 15.46 -10.36 -1.61
N LEU A 60 15.19 -9.11 -2.02
CA LEU A 60 15.58 -8.60 -3.35
C LEU A 60 17.10 -8.63 -3.55
N ILE A 61 17.86 -8.19 -2.54
CA ILE A 61 19.33 -8.27 -2.56
C ILE A 61 19.78 -9.72 -2.72
N SER A 62 19.15 -10.66 -2.02
CA SER A 62 19.47 -12.09 -2.14
C SER A 62 19.19 -12.61 -3.55
N TYR A 63 18.04 -12.25 -4.12
CA TYR A 63 17.63 -12.61 -5.47
C TYR A 63 18.61 -12.08 -6.53
N TYR A 64 19.03 -10.82 -6.43
CA TYR A 64 20.01 -10.23 -7.36
C TYR A 64 21.41 -10.83 -7.26
N LYS A 65 21.76 -11.41 -6.11
CA LYS A 65 23.02 -12.15 -5.94
C LYS A 65 23.00 -13.53 -6.59
N THR A 66 21.82 -14.09 -6.87
CA THR A 66 21.69 -15.43 -7.46
C THR A 66 22.36 -15.51 -8.83
N THR A 67 22.89 -16.70 -9.14
CA THR A 67 23.47 -17.00 -10.46
C THR A 67 22.42 -16.88 -11.56
N ALA A 68 21.18 -17.31 -11.30
CA ALA A 68 20.08 -17.21 -12.23
C ALA A 68 19.78 -15.75 -12.66
N TYR A 69 19.79 -14.81 -11.71
CA TYR A 69 19.61 -13.40 -12.03
C TYR A 69 20.78 -12.83 -12.83
N LYS A 70 22.02 -13.14 -12.43
CA LYS A 70 23.24 -12.72 -13.15
C LYS A 70 23.26 -13.25 -14.59
N GLU A 71 22.86 -14.51 -14.78
CA GLU A 71 22.79 -15.15 -16.09
C GLU A 71 21.69 -14.54 -16.96
N ARG A 72 20.51 -14.25 -16.38
CA ARG A 72 19.45 -13.51 -17.07
C ARG A 72 19.95 -12.13 -17.52
N GLN A 73 20.61 -11.38 -16.64
CA GLN A 73 21.18 -10.07 -17.01
C GLN A 73 22.28 -10.19 -18.06
N ALA A 74 23.15 -11.20 -17.99
CA ALA A 74 24.18 -11.45 -18.99
C ALA A 74 23.58 -11.76 -20.38
N ARG A 75 22.51 -12.57 -20.43
CA ARG A 75 21.76 -12.83 -21.67
C ARG A 75 21.10 -11.55 -22.21
N SER A 76 20.39 -10.81 -21.36
CA SER A 76 19.60 -9.66 -21.78
C SER A 76 20.43 -8.44 -22.18
N VAL A 77 21.51 -8.15 -21.44
CA VAL A 77 22.30 -6.92 -21.61
C VAL A 77 23.50 -7.15 -22.53
N LEU A 78 24.16 -8.30 -22.38
CA LEU A 78 25.41 -8.59 -23.08
C LEU A 78 25.22 -9.57 -24.23
N GLY A 79 24.00 -10.10 -24.43
CA GLY A 79 23.74 -11.12 -25.45
C GLY A 79 24.51 -12.44 -25.22
N LEU A 80 25.06 -12.63 -24.02
CA LEU A 80 25.92 -13.77 -23.71
C LEU A 80 25.11 -15.06 -23.63
N GLN A 81 25.70 -16.15 -24.09
CA GLN A 81 25.10 -17.49 -24.11
C GLN A 81 26.00 -18.46 -23.35
N LYS A 82 25.41 -19.53 -22.80
CA LYS A 82 26.21 -20.61 -22.24
C LYS A 82 26.85 -21.45 -23.36
N GLU A 83 27.98 -22.06 -23.06
CA GLU A 83 28.60 -23.03 -23.98
C GLU A 83 27.61 -24.17 -24.26
N GLY A 84 27.33 -24.41 -25.55
CA GLY A 84 26.36 -25.41 -26.03
C GLY A 84 24.93 -24.91 -26.23
N GLU A 85 24.64 -23.62 -26.01
CA GLU A 85 23.33 -23.01 -26.28
C GLU A 85 23.25 -22.53 -27.74
N PHE A 86 22.19 -22.91 -28.48
CA PHE A 86 21.96 -22.48 -29.87
C PHE A 86 20.92 -21.36 -29.92
N VAL A 87 21.32 -20.17 -30.37
CA VAL A 87 20.37 -19.08 -30.63
C VAL A 87 19.90 -19.08 -32.07
N VAL A 88 18.60 -19.25 -32.25
CA VAL A 88 17.93 -19.13 -33.54
C VAL A 88 17.53 -17.67 -33.72
N ALA A 89 18.29 -16.93 -34.51
CA ALA A 89 17.84 -15.66 -35.04
C ALA A 89 16.75 -15.96 -36.08
N LEU A 90 15.48 -15.86 -35.67
CA LEU A 90 14.39 -15.89 -36.62
C LEU A 90 14.61 -14.73 -37.60
N PRO A 91 14.73 -14.98 -38.92
CA PRO A 91 14.74 -13.89 -39.86
C PRO A 91 13.47 -13.11 -39.58
N GLN A 92 13.59 -11.79 -39.40
CA GLN A 92 12.43 -10.93 -39.58
C GLN A 92 12.02 -11.20 -41.01
N SER A 93 11.04 -12.09 -41.18
CA SER A 93 10.39 -12.19 -42.45
C SER A 93 9.96 -10.76 -42.69
N LYS A 94 10.53 -10.15 -43.73
CA LYS A 94 9.74 -9.29 -44.58
C LYS A 94 8.63 -10.18 -45.13
N THR A 95 7.72 -10.59 -44.26
CA THR A 95 6.34 -10.66 -44.61
C THR A 95 6.04 -9.18 -44.82
N GLU A 96 6.36 -8.71 -46.03
CA GLU A 96 5.39 -7.93 -46.76
C GLU A 96 4.11 -8.72 -46.59
N GLN A 97 3.40 -8.40 -45.50
CA GLN A 97 1.98 -8.63 -45.44
C GLN A 97 1.52 -7.82 -46.64
N GLN A 98 1.36 -8.49 -47.78
CA GLN A 98 0.21 -8.23 -48.61
C GLN A 98 -0.96 -8.32 -47.65
N ALA A 99 -1.24 -7.16 -47.04
CA ALA A 99 -2.51 -6.87 -46.44
C ALA A 99 -3.47 -6.92 -47.62
N GLU A 100 -3.95 -8.11 -47.91
CA GLU A 100 -5.19 -8.28 -48.63
C GLU A 100 -6.25 -7.52 -47.82
N GLY A 101 -6.49 -6.28 -48.25
CA GLY A 101 -7.67 -5.49 -47.94
C GLY A 101 -7.95 -5.23 -46.46
N PHE A 102 -7.10 -4.47 -45.75
CA PHE A 102 -7.68 -3.54 -44.78
C PHE A 102 -8.27 -2.37 -45.57
N GLY A 103 -9.58 -2.49 -45.81
CA GLY A 103 -10.39 -1.54 -46.53
C GLY A 103 -10.19 -0.11 -46.06
N GLN A 104 -10.42 0.78 -47.01
CA GLN A 104 -10.50 2.25 -46.90
C GLN A 104 -10.73 2.76 -45.48
N GLU A 105 -9.98 3.80 -45.09
CA GLU A 105 -10.17 4.53 -43.83
C GLU A 105 -11.66 4.85 -43.61
N ASP A 106 -12.28 4.03 -42.78
CA ASP A 106 -13.64 4.20 -42.37
C ASP A 106 -13.70 5.36 -41.37
N LYS A 107 -14.15 6.53 -41.85
CA LYS A 107 -14.24 7.78 -41.08
C LYS A 107 -15.28 7.75 -39.95
N ARG A 108 -15.92 6.60 -39.68
CA ARG A 108 -16.89 6.47 -38.58
C ARG A 108 -16.18 6.55 -37.23
N SER A 109 -16.84 7.20 -36.27
CA SER A 109 -16.35 7.26 -34.88
C SER A 109 -16.26 5.86 -34.26
N ASN A 110 -15.33 5.68 -33.32
CA ASN A 110 -15.09 4.38 -32.67
C ASN A 110 -16.35 3.78 -32.05
N ALA A 111 -17.26 4.60 -31.51
CA ALA A 111 -18.54 4.12 -30.95
C ALA A 111 -19.43 3.45 -32.00
N LYS A 112 -19.54 4.02 -33.21
CA LYS A 112 -20.32 3.42 -34.31
C LYS A 112 -19.68 2.13 -34.83
N ARG A 113 -18.35 2.04 -34.79
CA ARG A 113 -17.62 0.83 -35.21
C ARG A 113 -17.91 -0.35 -34.28
N TRP A 114 -17.89 -0.11 -32.96
CA TRP A 114 -18.25 -1.13 -31.98
C TRP A 114 -19.70 -1.57 -32.09
N TRP A 115 -20.62 -0.64 -32.31
CA TRP A 115 -22.03 -0.99 -32.49
C TRP A 115 -22.27 -1.91 -33.69
N GLY A 116 -21.68 -1.59 -34.86
CA GLY A 116 -21.80 -2.44 -36.04
C GLY A 116 -21.20 -3.83 -35.83
N TYR A 117 -20.06 -3.93 -35.16
CA TYR A 117 -19.43 -5.22 -34.86
C TYR A 117 -20.31 -6.15 -34.03
N PHE A 118 -21.03 -5.60 -33.04
CA PHE A 118 -21.82 -6.41 -32.11
C PHE A 118 -23.24 -6.70 -32.57
N PHE A 119 -23.81 -5.91 -33.49
CA PHE A 119 -25.24 -5.97 -33.79
C PHE A 119 -25.60 -6.10 -35.27
N ASP A 120 -24.62 -6.12 -36.18
CA ASP A 120 -24.84 -6.11 -37.63
C ASP A 120 -24.16 -7.31 -38.32
N GLN A 121 -24.40 -8.53 -37.80
CA GLN A 121 -24.04 -9.82 -38.46
C GLN A 121 -25.17 -10.34 -39.36
#